data_AF-A0A6I3AKH5-F1
#
_entry.id   AF-A0A6I3AKH5-F1
#
_cell.length_a   1.000
_cell.length_b   1.000
_cell.length_c   1.000
_cell.angle_alpha   90.00
_cell.angle_beta   90.00
_cell.angle_gamma   90.00
#
_symmetry.space_group_name_H-M   'P 1'
#
loop_
_entity.id
_entity.type
_entity.pdbx_description
1 polymer ?
#
loop_
_entity_poly.entity_id
_entity_poly.type
_entity_poly.pdbx_seq_one_letter_code
_entity_poly.pdbx_strand_id
1 'polypeptide(L)' 'MVRQCSRTGCAEPAAATLAYDYRQSRVWLEQLHEDRDPHRYDLCERHANRLAVPSRWVLEDLRYSSTTRLAS' A
#
# COMPACT_ATOMS: atom_id res chain seq x y z
N MET A 1 -14.81 -13.67 0.36
CA MET A 1 -13.55 -13.95 1.08
C MET A 1 -12.83 -12.63 1.26
N VAL A 2 -12.44 -12.26 2.48
CA VAL A 2 -11.73 -10.99 2.74
C VAL A 2 -10.25 -11.20 2.46
N ARG A 3 -9.61 -10.28 1.70
CA ARG A 3 -8.16 -10.31 1.47
C ARG A 3 -7.44 -10.09 2.79
N GLN A 4 -6.44 -10.90 3.09
CA GLN A 4 -5.67 -10.82 4.33
C GLN A 4 -4.36 -10.06 4.11
N CYS A 5 -3.79 -9.53 5.19
CA CYS A 5 -2.47 -8.91 5.18
C CYS A 5 -1.40 -9.90 4.69
N SER A 6 -0.53 -9.43 3.81
CA SER A 6 0.58 -10.19 3.23
C SER A 6 1.75 -10.39 4.22
N ARG A 7 1.74 -9.69 5.37
CA ARG A 7 2.75 -9.88 6.41
C ARG A 7 2.60 -11.28 7.02
N THR A 8 3.66 -12.09 6.94
CA THR A 8 3.72 -13.42 7.54
C THR A 8 3.30 -13.38 9.01
N GLY A 9 2.36 -14.26 9.39
CA GLY A 9 1.81 -14.33 10.76
C GLY A 9 0.72 -13.31 11.08
N CYS A 10 0.28 -12.50 10.11
CA CYS A 10 -0.85 -11.58 10.27
C CYS A 10 -2.08 -12.12 9.55
N ALA A 11 -3.20 -12.26 10.25
CA ALA A 11 -4.49 -12.68 9.69
C ALA A 11 -5.50 -11.51 9.59
N GLU A 12 -5.06 -10.29 9.88
CA GLU A 12 -5.93 -9.10 9.83
C GLU A 12 -6.38 -8.80 8.39
N PRO A 13 -7.60 -8.26 8.22
CA PRO A 13 -8.09 -7.87 6.91
C PRO A 13 -7.20 -6.79 6.29
N ALA A 14 -6.95 -6.91 5.00
CA ALA A 14 -6.26 -5.88 4.24
C ALA A 14 -7.09 -4.60 4.18
N ALA A 15 -6.41 -3.45 4.22
CA ALA A 15 -6.99 -2.12 4.11
C ALA A 15 -6.22 -1.22 3.13
N ALA A 16 -5.01 -1.63 2.73
CA ALA A 16 -4.15 -0.90 1.81
C ALA A 16 -3.41 -1.85 0.87
N THR A 17 -2.97 -1.34 -0.27
CA THR A 17 -2.12 -2.05 -1.21
C THR A 17 -0.79 -1.30 -1.37
N LEU A 18 0.30 -2.06 -1.38
CA LEU A 18 1.67 -1.60 -1.45
C LEU A 18 2.31 -2.05 -2.77
N ALA A 19 2.88 -1.12 -3.51
CA ALA A 19 3.62 -1.39 -4.73
C ALA A 19 5.06 -0.86 -4.64
N TYR A 20 6.02 -1.62 -5.18
CA TYR A 20 7.43 -1.25 -5.22
C TYR A 20 7.87 -0.99 -6.67
N ASP A 21 8.51 0.15 -6.91
CA ASP A 21 9.39 0.35 -8.06
C ASP A 21 10.84 0.33 -7.60
N TYR A 22 11.44 -0.86 -7.74
CA TYR A 22 12.85 -1.08 -7.41
C TYR A 22 13.81 -0.26 -8.26
N ARG A 23 13.44 0.10 -9.51
CA ARG A 23 14.33 0.87 -10.39
C ARG A 23 14.43 2.32 -9.93
N GLN A 24 13.33 2.89 -9.46
CA GLN A 24 13.28 4.27 -8.97
C GLN A 24 13.50 4.38 -7.46
N SER A 25 13.62 3.25 -6.74
CA SER A 25 13.63 3.22 -5.28
C SER A 25 12.40 3.92 -4.70
N ARG A 26 11.22 3.56 -5.21
CA ARG A 26 9.93 4.15 -4.82
C ARG A 26 8.95 3.11 -4.35
N VAL A 27 8.10 3.52 -3.43
CA VAL A 27 7.01 2.72 -2.89
C VAL A 27 5.75 3.56 -2.85
N TRP A 28 4.66 3.00 -3.34
CA TRP A 28 3.32 3.58 -3.20
C TRP A 28 2.50 2.75 -2.23
N LEU A 29 1.84 3.45 -1.31
CA LEU A 29 0.87 2.87 -0.40
C LEU A 29 -0.48 3.52 -0.68
N GLU A 30 -1.42 2.76 -1.23
CA GLU A 30 -2.72 3.23 -1.68
C GLU A 30 -3.83 2.55 -0.90
N GLN A 31 -5.08 3.03 -1.04
CA GLN A 31 -6.24 2.28 -0.55
C GLN A 31 -6.27 0.88 -1.16
N LEU A 32 -6.87 -0.08 -0.46
CA LEU A 32 -6.96 -1.45 -0.96
C LEU A 32 -7.59 -1.48 -2.35
N HIS A 33 -6.84 -1.97 -3.34
CA HIS A 33 -7.39 -2.16 -4.68
C HIS A 33 -8.50 -3.21 -4.67
N GLU A 34 -9.49 -3.06 -5.56
CA GLU A 34 -10.52 -4.09 -5.76
C GLU A 34 -9.89 -5.41 -6.25
N ASP A 35 -8.97 -5.30 -7.22
CA ASP A 35 -8.31 -6.44 -7.84
C ASP A 35 -7.06 -6.89 -7.08
N ARG A 36 -6.83 -8.20 -7.12
CA ARG A 36 -5.62 -8.81 -6.58
C ARG A 36 -4.53 -8.85 -7.65
N ASP A 37 -3.43 -8.17 -7.36
CA ASP A 37 -2.23 -8.17 -8.19
C ASP A 37 -1.13 -8.99 -7.49
N PRO A 38 -0.56 -10.03 -8.13
CA PRO A 38 0.49 -10.85 -7.52
C PRO A 38 1.81 -10.10 -7.28
N HIS A 39 2.00 -8.94 -7.92
CA HIS A 39 3.19 -8.10 -7.76
C HIS A 39 3.02 -7.01 -6.69
N ARG A 40 1.86 -6.95 -6.03
CA ARG A 40 1.56 -6.01 -4.96
C ARG A 40 1.36 -6.73 -3.64
N TYR A 41 1.53 -6.01 -2.54
CA TYR A 41 1.33 -6.53 -1.20
C TYR A 41 0.16 -5.84 -0.53
N ASP A 42 -0.80 -6.62 -0.04
CA ASP A 42 -1.89 -6.08 0.74
C ASP A 42 -1.51 -5.98 2.21
N LEU A 43 -1.75 -4.82 2.83
CA LEU A 43 -1.45 -4.56 4.23
C LEU A 43 -2.72 -4.25 5.01
N CYS A 44 -2.81 -4.74 6.26
CA CYS A 44 -3.80 -4.23 7.20
C CYS A 44 -3.43 -2.81 7.66
N GLU A 45 -4.37 -2.05 8.24
CA GLU A 45 -4.11 -0.68 8.71
C GLU A 45 -2.88 -0.60 9.64
N ARG A 46 -2.74 -1.56 10.56
CA ARG A 46 -1.62 -1.60 11.50
C ARG A 46 -0.27 -1.72 10.80
N HIS A 47 -0.16 -2.56 9.77
CA HIS A 47 1.08 -2.73 9.03
C HIS A 47 1.33 -1.62 8.02
N ALA A 48 0.27 -1.06 7.43
CA ALA A 48 0.36 0.12 6.58
C ALA A 48 0.91 1.32 7.37
N ASN A 49 0.40 1.56 8.59
CA ASN A 49 0.83 2.67 9.45
C ASN A 49 2.23 2.51 10.05
N ARG A 50 2.76 1.28 10.09
CA ARG A 50 4.10 0.95 10.60
C ARG A 50 5.09 0.63 9.49
N LEU A 51 4.69 0.82 8.24
CA LEU A 51 5.55 0.56 7.09
C LEU A 51 6.79 1.44 7.18
N ALA A 52 7.96 0.79 7.09
CA ALA A 52 9.23 1.46 6.90
C ALA A 52 9.85 0.97 5.59
N VAL A 53 10.38 1.90 4.80
CA VAL A 53 11.07 1.61 3.54
C VAL A 53 12.59 1.66 3.76
N PRO A 54 13.39 1.00 2.91
CA PRO A 54 14.85 1.07 3.02
C PRO A 54 15.36 2.51 2.90
N SER A 55 16.55 2.79 3.44
CA SER A 55 17.15 4.12 3.35
C SER A 55 17.31 4.57 1.89
N ARG A 56 17.03 5.86 1.63
CA ARG A 56 17.01 6.49 0.29
C ARG A 56 15.87 6.08 -0.63
N TRP A 57 14.89 5.34 -0.13
CA TRP A 57 13.64 5.13 -0.87
C TRP A 57 12.65 6.25 -0.58
N VAL A 58 11.81 6.54 -1.57
CA VAL A 58 10.68 7.46 -1.42
C VAL A 58 9.42 6.63 -1.15
N LEU A 59 8.73 6.93 -0.06
CA LEU A 59 7.40 6.40 0.24
C LEU A 59 6.35 7.46 -0.09
N GLU A 60 5.44 7.13 -0.97
CA GLU A 60 4.26 7.92 -1.32
C GLU A 60 3.02 7.26 -0.70
N ASP A 61 2.58 7.75 0.47
CA ASP A 61 1.33 7.31 1.10
C ASP A 61 0.14 8.13 0.56
N LEU A 62 -0.62 7.48 -0.32
CA LEU A 62 -1.76 8.05 -1.04
C LEU A 62 -3.09 7.58 -0.45
N ARG A 63 -3.10 6.86 0.67
CA ARG A 63 -4.33 6.36 1.31
C ARG A 63 -5.31 7.46 1.72
N TYR A 64 -4.80 8.68 1.91
CA TYR A 64 -5.57 9.84 2.35
C TYR A 64 -5.60 10.97 1.31
N SER A 65 -5.08 10.75 0.10
CA SER A 65 -5.08 11.79 -0.94
C SER A 65 -6.48 11.93 -1.54
N SER A 66 -7.37 12.63 -0.84
CA SER A 66 -8.65 13.10 -1.36
C SER A 66 -8.44 14.34 -2.24
N THR A 67 -7.71 14.18 -3.35
CA THR A 67 -7.62 15.25 -4.35
C THR A 67 -8.67 14.98 -5.43
N THR A 68 -9.90 15.38 -5.16
CA THR A 68 -10.81 15.80 -6.22
C THR A 68 -10.15 17.00 -6.91
N ARG A 69 -9.40 16.77 -7.98
CA ARG A 69 -9.05 17.83 -8.92
C ARG A 69 -10.34 18.20 -9.66
N LEU A 70 -11.09 19.17 -9.15
CA LEU A 70 -12.00 19.95 -9.97
C LEU A 70 -11.13 20.73 -10.96
N ALA A 71 -10.96 20.18 -12.15
CA ALA A 71 -10.43 20.89 -13.30
C ALA A 71 -11.61 21.16 -14.23
N SER A 72 -12.09 22.42 -14.25
CA SER A 72 -12.67 23.15 -15.40
C SER A 72 -13.06 24.56 -14.96
#